data_AF-A0A1H5UUT8-F1
#
_entry.id   AF-A0A1H5UUT8-F1
#
_cell.length_a   1.000
_cell.length_b   1.000
_cell.length_c   1.000
_cell.angle_alpha   90.00
_cell.angle_beta   90.00
_cell.angle_gamma   90.00
#
_symmetry.space_group_name_H-M   'P 1'
#
loop_
_entity.id
_entity.type
_entity.pdbx_description
1 polymer ?
#
loop_
_entity_poly.entity_id
_entity_poly.type
_entity_poly.pdbx_seq_one_letter_code
_entity_poly.pdbx_strand_id
1 'polypeptide(L)'
;MTGHKHLKRRVRDRMAKTGESYTTALRHVAGRARHHHESALLRHVLGGGHSEAMLLGLGGGIGFMYFVFEYQGHPPMLTIVAQAHPAPMIPLALTRAGAPHEIRRTGSAKVAERNLRAALDAGRQPMCRVARHLLPWRDAMPFPDPVDVAVTGLSGDVVRVRDDATADLPLKDFLAAWSAVPKEKHQLIEITGPAAGEPDVAGAIADTAAKLTGPVLGNAFDVNFGLSGMRKLAAQLADTKGKQGWTRRFADPGPLLDRLSECLEVEYTAPGATRPLYADFLAETGRAEAAAVYREAGGQWSRVAVAAAAHTPPPELAAMVADAVLLEERGVALLR
;
A
#
# COMPACT_ATOMS: atom_id res chain seq x y z
N MET A 1 -16.62 -15.44 24.25
CA MET A 1 -17.31 -16.45 23.41
C MET A 1 -18.29 -15.87 22.37
N THR A 2 -18.71 -14.61 22.48
CA THR A 2 -19.72 -13.97 21.63
C THR A 2 -19.17 -13.50 20.26
N GLY A 3 -17.93 -13.00 20.19
CA GLY A 3 -17.33 -12.54 18.91
C GLY A 3 -17.24 -13.60 17.82
N HIS A 4 -16.93 -14.84 18.20
CA HIS A 4 -16.77 -15.96 17.25
C HIS A 4 -18.09 -16.39 16.58
N LYS A 5 -19.21 -16.31 17.30
CA LYS A 5 -20.56 -16.57 16.76
C LYS A 5 -20.99 -15.50 15.77
N HIS A 6 -20.65 -14.23 16.01
CA HIS A 6 -20.98 -13.12 15.12
C HIS A 6 -20.15 -13.16 13.82
N LEU A 7 -18.88 -13.57 13.90
CA LEU A 7 -18.03 -13.71 12.73
C LEU A 7 -18.55 -14.78 11.77
N LYS A 8 -18.78 -16.01 12.25
CA LYS A 8 -19.29 -17.12 11.41
C LYS A 8 -20.61 -16.79 10.72
N ARG A 9 -21.50 -16.08 11.39
CA ARG A 9 -22.76 -15.60 10.78
C ARG A 9 -22.49 -14.64 9.63
N ARG A 10 -21.69 -13.60 9.84
CA ARG A 10 -21.32 -12.63 8.80
C ARG A 10 -20.62 -13.29 7.60
N VAL A 11 -19.79 -14.31 7.84
CA VAL A 11 -19.16 -15.12 6.76
C VAL A 11 -20.24 -15.80 5.93
N ARG A 12 -21.18 -16.51 6.58
CA ARG A 12 -22.25 -17.25 5.91
C ARG A 12 -23.22 -16.32 5.16
N ASP A 13 -23.57 -15.18 5.74
CA ASP A 13 -24.44 -14.19 5.11
C ASP A 13 -23.82 -13.67 3.81
N ARG A 14 -22.50 -13.45 3.80
CA ARG A 14 -21.76 -13.08 2.60
C ARG A 14 -21.74 -14.22 1.59
N MET A 15 -21.37 -15.44 2.00
CA MET A 15 -21.37 -16.60 1.10
C MET A 15 -22.73 -16.77 0.40
N ALA A 16 -23.83 -16.62 1.14
CA ALA A 16 -25.18 -16.71 0.59
C ALA A 16 -25.49 -15.58 -0.41
N LYS A 17 -24.96 -14.38 -0.18
CA LYS A 17 -25.16 -13.21 -1.04
C LYS A 17 -24.29 -13.22 -2.29
N THR A 18 -23.10 -13.80 -2.24
CA THR A 18 -22.08 -13.66 -3.30
C THR A 18 -21.69 -14.97 -3.97
N GLY A 19 -22.10 -16.13 -3.44
CA GLY A 19 -21.66 -17.44 -3.92
C GLY A 19 -20.19 -17.77 -3.60
N GLU A 20 -19.52 -16.95 -2.78
CA GLU A 20 -18.12 -17.16 -2.40
C GLU A 20 -17.92 -18.40 -1.53
N SER A 21 -16.74 -19.03 -1.63
CA SER A 21 -16.32 -20.07 -0.70
C SER A 21 -16.19 -19.52 0.73
N TYR A 22 -16.30 -20.40 1.74
CA TYR A 22 -16.20 -20.00 3.14
C TYR A 22 -14.88 -19.28 3.46
N THR A 23 -13.77 -19.75 2.88
CA THR A 23 -12.44 -19.15 3.05
C THR A 23 -12.38 -17.75 2.45
N THR A 24 -12.91 -17.54 1.25
CA THR A 24 -12.98 -16.22 0.60
C THR A 24 -13.88 -15.27 1.39
N ALA A 25 -15.08 -15.73 1.78
CA ALA A 25 -16.01 -14.93 2.55
C ALA A 25 -15.47 -14.63 3.97
N LEU A 26 -14.74 -15.56 4.58
CA LEU A 26 -14.08 -15.36 5.87
C LEU A 26 -12.99 -14.32 5.75
N ARG A 27 -12.15 -14.36 4.71
CA ARG A 27 -11.14 -13.32 4.44
C ARG A 27 -11.79 -11.94 4.29
N HIS A 28 -12.91 -11.88 3.59
CA HIS A 28 -13.67 -10.65 3.37
C HIS A 28 -14.38 -10.09 4.61
N VAL A 29 -14.75 -10.96 5.54
CA VAL A 29 -15.56 -10.62 6.73
C VAL A 29 -14.70 -10.46 7.98
N ALA A 30 -13.63 -11.25 8.09
CA ALA A 30 -12.61 -11.17 9.15
C ALA A 30 -11.50 -10.16 8.83
N GLY A 31 -11.42 -9.68 7.58
CA GLY A 31 -10.38 -8.77 7.12
C GLY A 31 -10.24 -7.57 8.04
N ARG A 32 -8.99 -7.32 8.46
CA ARG A 32 -8.49 -5.99 8.83
C ARG A 32 -9.10 -4.96 7.88
N ALA A 33 -9.42 -3.77 8.39
CA ALA A 33 -10.04 -2.73 7.58
C ALA A 33 -9.32 -2.62 6.23
N ARG A 34 -10.13 -2.60 5.15
CA ARG A 34 -9.72 -2.63 3.73
C ARG A 34 -9.14 -1.28 3.31
N HIS A 35 -8.33 -0.70 4.17
CA HIS A 35 -7.79 0.63 4.02
C HIS A 35 -6.34 0.53 3.55
N HIS A 36 -5.91 1.51 2.79
CA HIS A 36 -4.50 1.71 2.49
C HIS A 36 -3.85 2.35 3.72
N HIS A 37 -2.79 1.71 4.22
CA HIS A 37 -2.23 1.98 5.55
C HIS A 37 -1.88 3.47 5.77
N GLU A 38 -1.07 4.06 4.89
CA GLU A 38 -0.60 5.44 5.07
C GLU A 38 -1.72 6.47 4.94
N SER A 39 -2.70 6.27 4.04
CA SER A 39 -3.83 7.20 3.88
C SER A 39 -4.81 7.12 5.04
N ALA A 40 -5.03 5.93 5.60
CA ALA A 40 -5.86 5.74 6.78
C ALA A 40 -5.21 6.33 8.03
N LEU A 41 -3.89 6.14 8.17
CA LEU A 41 -3.10 6.76 9.24
C LEU A 41 -3.18 8.28 9.12
N LEU A 42 -2.92 8.83 7.93
CA LEU A 42 -2.97 10.27 7.71
C LEU A 42 -4.36 10.86 7.96
N ARG A 43 -5.43 10.16 7.55
CA ARG A 43 -6.81 10.55 7.85
C ARG A 43 -7.07 10.66 9.35
N HIS A 44 -6.55 9.71 10.13
CA HIS A 44 -6.67 9.73 11.58
C HIS A 44 -5.97 10.95 12.18
N VAL A 45 -4.72 11.18 11.79
CA VAL A 45 -3.92 12.29 12.33
C VAL A 45 -4.50 13.66 11.97
N LEU A 46 -5.08 13.81 10.76
CA LEU A 46 -5.75 15.03 10.33
C LEU A 46 -7.16 15.23 10.92
N GLY A 47 -7.65 14.29 11.74
CA GLY A 47 -8.98 14.40 12.37
C GLY A 47 -10.16 14.20 11.41
N GLY A 48 -9.94 13.59 10.24
CA GLY A 48 -11.01 13.17 9.33
C GLY A 48 -11.59 14.23 8.38
N GLY A 49 -10.95 15.40 8.26
CA GLY A 49 -11.39 16.47 7.32
C GLY A 49 -11.31 16.08 5.83
N HIS A 50 -10.46 15.12 5.48
CA HIS A 50 -10.43 14.50 4.15
C HIS A 50 -10.82 13.02 4.23
N SER A 51 -11.41 12.50 3.15
CA SER A 51 -11.62 11.07 2.99
C SER A 51 -10.26 10.35 2.86
N GLU A 52 -10.26 9.04 3.10
CA GLU A 52 -9.05 8.24 2.88
C GLU A 52 -8.66 8.23 1.39
N ALA A 53 -9.66 8.15 0.51
CA ALA A 53 -9.48 8.18 -0.93
C ALA A 53 -8.82 9.49 -1.39
N MET A 54 -9.32 10.64 -0.92
CA MET A 54 -8.73 11.95 -1.18
C MET A 54 -7.25 11.98 -0.80
N LEU A 55 -6.91 11.54 0.42
CA LEU A 55 -5.51 11.52 0.87
C LEU A 55 -4.65 10.58 0.03
N LEU A 56 -5.14 9.38 -0.30
CA LEU A 56 -4.45 8.44 -1.22
C LEU A 56 -4.15 9.13 -2.56
N GLY A 57 -5.16 9.73 -3.18
CA GLY A 57 -5.04 10.42 -4.46
C GLY A 57 -4.00 11.53 -4.41
N LEU A 58 -4.11 12.43 -3.43
CA LEU A 58 -3.14 13.52 -3.22
C LEU A 58 -1.72 12.98 -2.98
N GLY A 59 -1.58 11.86 -2.27
CA GLY A 59 -0.29 11.20 -2.04
C GLY A 59 0.32 10.49 -3.26
N GLY A 60 -0.29 10.60 -4.44
CA GLY A 60 0.21 10.04 -5.70
C GLY A 60 -0.64 8.91 -6.27
N GLY A 61 -1.62 8.40 -5.51
CA GLY A 61 -2.59 7.41 -5.98
C GLY A 61 -1.98 6.05 -6.31
N ILE A 62 -2.46 5.47 -7.41
CA ILE A 62 -2.01 4.17 -7.91
C ILE A 62 -0.65 4.25 -8.60
N GLY A 63 0.03 3.10 -8.61
CA GLY A 63 1.24 2.88 -9.38
C GLY A 63 1.37 1.41 -9.73
N PHE A 64 2.50 1.05 -10.32
CA PHE A 64 2.87 -0.33 -10.51
C PHE A 64 4.39 -0.40 -10.58
N MET A 65 4.99 -1.26 -9.77
CA MET A 65 6.38 -1.64 -9.85
C MET A 65 6.43 -3.16 -9.85
N TYR A 66 7.21 -3.79 -10.73
CA TYR A 66 7.32 -5.24 -10.82
C TYR A 66 8.78 -5.70 -10.85
N PHE A 67 9.20 -6.42 -9.81
CA PHE A 67 10.52 -7.02 -9.74
C PHE A 67 10.45 -8.47 -9.28
N VAL A 68 11.33 -9.29 -9.87
CA VAL A 68 11.64 -10.64 -9.37
C VAL A 68 13.14 -10.71 -9.12
N PHE A 69 13.51 -10.92 -7.87
CA PHE A 69 14.90 -11.04 -7.42
C PHE A 69 15.25 -12.50 -7.15
N GLU A 70 16.43 -12.92 -7.57
CA GLU A 70 16.95 -14.28 -7.35
C GLU A 70 18.31 -14.17 -6.67
N TYR A 71 18.42 -14.75 -5.47
CA TYR A 71 19.66 -14.80 -4.72
C TYR A 71 20.00 -16.26 -4.44
N GLN A 72 21.29 -16.62 -4.53
CA GLN A 72 21.71 -17.98 -4.22
C GLN A 72 21.28 -18.39 -2.81
N GLY A 73 20.72 -19.60 -2.69
CA GLY A 73 20.26 -20.15 -1.42
C GLY A 73 18.92 -19.60 -0.90
N HIS A 74 18.24 -18.73 -1.66
CA HIS A 74 16.95 -18.15 -1.26
C HIS A 74 15.88 -18.41 -2.32
N PRO A 75 14.61 -18.63 -1.94
CA PRO A 75 13.50 -18.62 -2.89
C PRO A 75 13.43 -17.30 -3.66
N PRO A 76 12.97 -17.30 -4.92
CA PRO A 76 12.81 -16.09 -5.69
C PRO A 76 11.84 -15.14 -5.00
N MET A 77 12.19 -13.85 -4.95
CA MET A 77 11.40 -12.82 -4.29
C MET A 77 10.69 -11.96 -5.33
N LEU A 78 9.37 -12.10 -5.38
CA LEU A 78 8.50 -11.19 -6.13
C LEU A 78 8.14 -9.98 -5.26
N THR A 79 8.29 -8.81 -5.85
CA THR A 79 7.75 -7.57 -5.30
C THR A 79 6.92 -6.87 -6.37
N ILE A 80 5.64 -6.69 -6.06
CA ILE A 80 4.79 -5.72 -6.75
C ILE A 80 4.41 -4.62 -5.76
N VAL A 81 4.55 -3.37 -6.20
CA VAL A 81 4.05 -2.19 -5.47
C VAL A 81 2.97 -1.58 -6.35
N ALA A 82 1.72 -1.69 -5.94
CA ALA A 82 0.55 -1.27 -6.73
C ALA A 82 0.06 0.14 -6.35
N GLN A 83 0.88 0.89 -5.61
CA GLN A 83 0.66 2.29 -5.25
C GLN A 83 1.81 3.16 -5.78
N ALA A 84 1.68 4.48 -5.64
CA ALA A 84 2.74 5.41 -6.00
C ALA A 84 4.06 5.06 -5.29
N HIS A 85 5.15 4.97 -6.06
CA HIS A 85 6.50 4.64 -5.61
C HIS A 85 7.50 5.33 -6.55
N PRO A 86 8.71 5.75 -6.11
CA PRO A 86 9.30 5.61 -4.77
C PRO A 86 9.02 6.77 -3.79
N ALA A 87 8.38 7.85 -4.25
CA ALA A 87 8.14 9.01 -3.41
C ALA A 87 7.25 8.65 -2.20
N PRO A 88 7.58 9.13 -0.98
CA PRO A 88 6.78 8.83 0.20
C PRO A 88 5.42 9.51 0.13
N MET A 89 4.37 8.72 0.34
CA MET A 89 2.97 9.16 0.21
C MET A 89 2.61 10.30 1.18
N ILE A 90 2.93 10.17 2.47
CA ILE A 90 2.46 11.10 3.52
C ILE A 90 2.91 12.56 3.28
N PRO A 91 4.21 12.86 3.08
CA PRO A 91 4.65 14.23 2.78
C PRO A 91 4.00 14.82 1.53
N LEU A 92 3.82 14.00 0.50
CA LEU A 92 3.23 14.45 -0.76
C LEU A 92 1.74 14.77 -0.58
N ALA A 93 1.00 13.91 0.12
CA ALA A 93 -0.40 14.13 0.46
C ALA A 93 -0.59 15.39 1.31
N LEU A 94 0.23 15.58 2.35
CA LEU A 94 0.22 16.77 3.20
C LEU A 94 0.47 18.05 2.39
N THR A 95 1.49 18.04 1.53
CA THR A 95 1.84 19.18 0.66
C THR A 95 0.68 19.55 -0.25
N ARG A 96 0.09 18.57 -0.94
CA ARG A 96 -1.02 18.80 -1.87
C ARG A 96 -2.34 19.09 -1.17
N ALA A 97 -2.53 18.66 0.07
CA ALA A 97 -3.69 19.02 0.89
C ALA A 97 -3.56 20.43 1.51
N GLY A 98 -2.43 21.11 1.33
CA GLY A 98 -2.17 22.39 1.99
C GLY A 98 -2.04 22.27 3.52
N ALA A 99 -1.71 21.07 4.03
CA ALA A 99 -1.51 20.82 5.45
C ALA A 99 -0.07 21.20 5.86
N PRO A 100 0.13 22.26 6.67
CA PRO A 100 1.45 22.66 7.11
C PRO A 100 2.05 21.56 7.99
N HIS A 101 3.28 21.17 7.67
CA HIS A 101 3.95 20.08 8.36
C HIS A 101 5.47 20.29 8.41
N GLU A 102 6.10 19.66 9.40
CA GLU A 102 7.54 19.60 9.56
C GLU A 102 8.03 18.16 9.51
N ILE A 103 9.17 17.94 8.85
CA ILE A 103 9.86 16.66 8.84
C ILE A 103 11.20 16.82 9.55
N ARG A 104 11.36 16.15 10.69
CA ARG A 104 12.60 16.13 11.46
C ARG A 104 13.31 14.79 11.31
N ARG A 105 14.64 14.84 11.27
CA ARG A 105 15.51 13.67 11.16
C ARG A 105 16.74 13.86 12.05
N THR A 106 17.15 12.81 12.75
CA THR A 106 18.33 12.77 13.62
C THR A 106 18.92 11.37 13.69
N GLY A 107 20.25 11.26 13.73
CA GLY A 107 20.93 9.99 13.98
C GLY A 107 20.92 9.55 15.47
N SER A 108 20.49 10.42 16.39
CA SER A 108 20.55 10.17 17.83
C SER A 108 19.20 9.79 18.40
N ALA A 109 19.08 8.58 18.97
CA ALA A 109 17.88 8.11 19.65
C ALA A 109 17.44 9.04 20.79
N LYS A 110 18.40 9.58 21.57
CA LYS A 110 18.12 10.54 22.64
C LYS A 110 17.48 11.83 22.11
N VAL A 111 17.96 12.34 20.97
CA VAL A 111 17.38 13.54 20.34
C VAL A 111 16.02 13.21 19.74
N ALA A 112 15.86 12.02 19.15
CA ALA A 112 14.58 11.56 18.59
C ALA A 112 13.50 11.48 19.67
N GLU A 113 13.82 10.87 20.83
CA GLU A 113 12.91 10.80 21.98
C GLU A 113 12.52 12.20 22.49
N ARG A 114 13.49 13.11 22.62
CA ARG A 114 13.21 14.50 23.03
C ARG A 114 12.25 15.19 22.05
N ASN A 115 12.47 15.03 20.75
CA ASN A 115 11.61 15.61 19.72
C ASN A 115 10.20 15.00 19.77
N LEU A 116 10.09 13.69 19.99
CA LEU A 116 8.81 13.00 20.18
C LEU A 116 8.04 13.56 21.37
N ARG A 117 8.70 13.69 22.54
CA ARG A 117 8.09 14.26 23.74
C ARG A 117 7.60 15.69 23.51
N ALA A 118 8.44 16.54 22.91
CA ALA A 118 8.07 17.92 22.58
C ALA A 118 6.87 18.02 21.63
N ALA A 119 6.70 17.05 20.72
CA ALA A 119 5.54 16.96 19.84
C ALA A 119 4.26 16.68 20.64
N LEU A 120 4.31 15.66 21.50
CA LEU A 120 3.20 15.20 22.32
C LEU A 120 2.80 16.27 23.35
N ASP A 121 3.78 16.93 23.98
CA ASP A 121 3.57 18.03 24.93
C ASP A 121 2.86 19.22 24.28
N ALA A 122 3.06 19.42 22.98
CA ALA A 122 2.38 20.43 22.20
C ALA A 122 1.03 19.95 21.62
N GLY A 123 0.51 18.81 22.09
CA GLY A 123 -0.78 18.25 21.69
C GLY A 123 -0.82 17.64 20.29
N ARG A 124 0.34 17.39 19.67
CA ARG A 124 0.43 16.81 18.31
C ARG A 124 0.50 15.29 18.35
N GLN A 125 0.18 14.67 17.22
CA GLN A 125 0.28 13.22 17.00
C GLN A 125 1.35 12.95 15.92
N PRO A 126 2.65 12.92 16.27
CA PRO A 126 3.72 12.79 15.30
C PRO A 126 3.71 11.40 14.64
N MET A 127 3.97 11.37 13.33
CA MET A 127 4.15 10.12 12.57
C MET A 127 5.64 9.76 12.52
N CYS A 128 5.99 8.55 12.95
CA CYS A 128 7.35 8.04 12.99
C CYS A 128 7.49 6.85 12.05
N ARG A 129 8.58 6.81 11.29
CA ARG A 129 8.90 5.68 10.42
C ARG A 129 9.78 4.66 11.15
N VAL A 130 9.21 3.49 11.48
CA VAL A 130 9.82 2.48 12.35
C VAL A 130 9.99 1.14 11.62
N ALA A 131 10.86 0.27 12.13
CA ALA A 131 11.05 -1.06 11.59
C ALA A 131 9.84 -1.96 11.87
N ARG A 132 9.09 -2.35 10.83
CA ARG A 132 7.84 -3.12 10.94
C ARG A 132 8.02 -4.42 11.70
N HIS A 133 9.12 -5.13 11.47
CA HIS A 133 9.43 -6.44 12.07
C HIS A 133 9.68 -6.40 13.58
N LEU A 134 9.84 -5.21 14.17
CA LEU A 134 9.98 -5.02 15.62
C LEU A 134 8.67 -4.59 16.29
N LEU A 135 7.57 -4.46 15.54
CA LEU A 135 6.25 -4.20 16.09
C LEU A 135 5.56 -5.54 16.46
N PRO A 136 5.23 -5.78 17.74
CA PRO A 136 4.84 -7.12 18.21
C PRO A 136 3.48 -7.60 17.69
N TRP A 137 2.65 -6.72 17.16
CA TRP A 137 1.34 -7.05 16.56
C TRP A 137 1.37 -7.22 15.04
N ARG A 138 2.52 -6.99 14.40
CA ARG A 138 2.69 -7.19 12.95
C ARG A 138 3.41 -8.50 12.68
N ASP A 139 2.99 -9.16 11.62
CA ASP A 139 3.64 -10.38 11.15
C ASP A 139 5.05 -10.04 10.61
N ALA A 140 6.00 -10.94 10.85
CA ALA A 140 7.36 -10.79 10.33
C ALA A 140 7.33 -10.88 8.79
N MET A 141 8.07 -9.99 8.13
CA MET A 141 8.34 -10.08 6.69
C MET A 141 9.76 -10.60 6.45
N PRO A 142 10.03 -11.25 5.30
CA PRO A 142 11.35 -11.77 4.97
C PRO A 142 12.40 -10.68 4.70
N PHE A 143 12.02 -9.41 4.76
CA PHE A 143 12.91 -8.25 4.61
C PHE A 143 12.56 -7.14 5.61
N PRO A 144 13.55 -6.32 6.01
CA PRO A 144 13.34 -5.20 6.93
C PRO A 144 12.62 -4.06 6.20
N ASP A 145 11.28 -4.07 6.29
CA ASP A 145 10.44 -3.01 5.74
C ASP A 145 10.11 -1.97 6.82
N PRO A 146 10.28 -0.66 6.55
CA PRO A 146 9.82 0.38 7.44
C PRO A 146 8.33 0.67 7.25
N VAL A 147 7.63 0.98 8.34
CA VAL A 147 6.22 1.37 8.34
C VAL A 147 6.05 2.69 9.10
N ASP A 148 5.11 3.53 8.66
CA ASP A 148 4.76 4.76 9.37
C ASP A 148 3.74 4.44 10.48
N VAL A 149 3.94 4.97 11.69
CA VAL A 149 2.97 4.87 12.79
C VAL A 149 2.80 6.23 13.44
N ALA A 150 1.60 6.59 13.89
CA ALA A 150 1.39 7.83 14.63
C ALA A 150 1.50 7.57 16.12
N VAL A 151 2.30 8.35 16.84
CA VAL A 151 2.32 8.31 18.30
C VAL A 151 1.19 9.19 18.81
N THR A 152 0.25 8.59 19.54
CA THR A 152 -0.96 9.27 20.02
C THR A 152 -0.93 9.54 21.53
N GLY A 153 0.09 9.03 22.22
CA GLY A 153 0.33 9.34 23.63
C GLY A 153 1.60 8.70 24.17
N LEU A 154 2.07 9.23 25.30
CA LEU A 154 3.16 8.67 26.09
C LEU A 154 2.81 8.86 27.56
N SER A 155 2.69 7.75 28.30
CA SER A 155 2.39 7.75 29.73
C SER A 155 3.44 6.94 30.47
N GLY A 156 4.30 7.62 31.24
CA GLY A 156 5.50 7.00 31.81
C GLY A 156 6.39 6.46 30.69
N ASP A 157 6.64 5.14 30.73
CA ASP A 157 7.45 4.42 29.73
C ASP A 157 6.59 3.62 28.74
N VAL A 158 5.32 3.96 28.56
CA VAL A 158 4.42 3.31 27.61
C VAL A 158 4.05 4.29 26.49
N VAL A 159 4.44 3.94 25.27
CA VAL A 159 4.08 4.66 24.05
C VAL A 159 2.77 4.07 23.53
N ARG A 160 1.79 4.92 23.25
CA ARG A 160 0.58 4.54 22.52
C ARG A 160 0.73 4.92 21.06
N VAL A 161 0.65 3.94 20.18
CA VAL A 161 0.74 4.14 18.74
C VAL A 161 -0.58 3.84 18.06
N ARG A 162 -0.88 4.60 17.01
CA ARG A 162 -1.85 4.29 16.00
C ARG A 162 -1.12 3.72 14.79
N ASP A 163 -1.46 2.47 14.51
CA ASP A 163 -1.13 1.75 13.30
C ASP A 163 -2.47 1.46 12.56
N ASP A 164 -2.66 0.27 11.99
CA ASP A 164 -3.99 -0.20 11.53
C ASP A 164 -5.00 -0.29 12.69
N ALA A 165 -4.50 -0.57 13.89
CA ALA A 165 -5.20 -0.48 15.16
C ALA A 165 -4.39 0.32 16.17
N THR A 166 -5.02 0.72 17.27
CA THR A 166 -4.29 1.30 18.41
C THR A 166 -3.60 0.19 19.18
N ALA A 167 -2.33 0.41 19.53
CA ALA A 167 -1.53 -0.50 20.33
C ALA A 167 -0.62 0.27 21.29
N ASP A 168 -0.26 -0.38 22.39
CA ASP A 168 0.65 0.15 23.40
C ASP A 168 1.94 -0.71 23.38
N LEU A 169 3.10 -0.07 23.51
CA LEU A 169 4.40 -0.75 23.66
C LEU A 169 5.36 0.04 24.56
N PRO A 170 6.31 -0.62 25.24
CA PRO A 170 7.32 0.08 26.03
C PRO A 170 8.12 1.07 25.18
N LEU A 171 8.43 2.25 25.74
CA LEU A 171 9.20 3.30 25.07
C LEU A 171 10.55 2.78 24.57
N LYS A 172 11.22 1.94 25.35
CA LYS A 172 12.49 1.31 24.93
C LYS A 172 12.33 0.50 23.64
N ASP A 173 11.22 -0.21 23.48
CA ASP A 173 10.96 -1.11 22.35
C ASP A 173 10.56 -0.28 21.13
N PHE A 174 9.77 0.78 21.32
CA PHE A 174 9.49 1.76 20.27
C PHE A 174 10.77 2.43 19.76
N LEU A 175 11.64 2.90 20.66
CA LEU A 175 12.93 3.51 20.27
C LEU A 175 13.82 2.51 19.53
N ALA A 176 13.86 1.25 19.97
CA ALA A 176 14.59 0.20 19.26
C ALA A 176 14.05 -0.01 17.82
N ALA A 177 12.72 -0.10 17.66
CA ALA A 177 12.08 -0.19 16.36
C ALA A 177 12.38 1.04 15.47
N TRP A 178 12.41 2.23 16.05
CA TRP A 178 12.68 3.47 15.33
C TRP A 178 14.16 3.61 14.91
N SER A 179 15.09 3.18 15.78
CA SER A 179 16.54 3.17 15.50
C SER A 179 16.94 2.11 14.48
N ALA A 180 16.16 1.03 14.32
CA ALA A 180 16.44 -0.08 13.42
C ALA A 180 16.27 0.26 11.92
N VAL A 181 15.96 1.52 11.58
CA VAL A 181 15.93 2.01 10.18
C VAL A 181 16.91 3.18 9.98
N PRO A 182 18.23 2.94 9.97
CA PRO A 182 19.24 4.03 9.99
C PRO A 182 19.12 5.02 8.84
N LYS A 183 18.69 4.56 7.65
CA LYS A 183 18.49 5.42 6.46
C LYS A 183 17.45 6.52 6.68
N GLU A 184 16.46 6.28 7.55
CA GLU A 184 15.40 7.25 7.85
C GLU A 184 15.82 8.28 8.89
N LYS A 185 16.92 8.01 9.63
CA LYS A 185 17.44 8.88 10.69
C LYS A 185 16.33 9.32 11.65
N HIS A 186 15.65 8.36 12.28
CA HIS A 186 14.52 8.62 13.17
C HIS A 186 13.54 9.66 12.60
N GLN A 187 13.08 9.46 11.36
CA GLN A 187 12.16 10.38 10.72
C GLN A 187 10.90 10.55 11.58
N LEU A 188 10.56 11.80 11.83
CA LEU A 188 9.36 12.25 12.52
C LEU A 188 8.67 13.30 11.65
N ILE A 189 7.38 13.12 11.36
CA ILE A 189 6.53 14.09 10.64
C ILE A 189 5.48 14.64 11.61
N GLU A 190 5.36 15.97 11.68
CA GLU A 190 4.35 16.65 12.49
C GLU A 190 3.50 17.55 11.61
N ILE A 191 2.18 17.48 11.78
CA ILE A 191 1.27 18.50 11.26
C ILE A 191 1.28 19.66 12.26
N THR A 192 1.61 20.86 11.78
CA THR A 192 1.83 22.05 12.62
C THR A 192 0.65 23.01 12.63
N GLY A 193 -0.40 22.73 11.87
CA GLY A 193 -1.62 23.54 11.79
C GLY A 193 -2.69 22.89 10.92
N PRO A 194 -3.87 23.52 10.82
CA PRO A 194 -4.94 23.04 9.94
C PRO A 194 -4.54 23.18 8.46
N ALA A 195 -5.11 22.34 7.61
CA ALA A 195 -5.01 22.49 6.17
C ALA A 195 -5.56 23.86 5.71
N ALA A 196 -4.89 24.48 4.74
CA ALA A 196 -5.25 25.77 4.19
C ALA A 196 -5.29 25.72 2.66
N GLY A 197 -6.33 26.35 2.08
CA GLY A 197 -6.53 26.39 0.62
C GLY A 197 -7.21 25.14 0.08
N GLU A 198 -7.40 25.13 -1.24
CA GLU A 198 -7.96 23.99 -1.97
C GLU A 198 -6.87 22.95 -2.25
N PRO A 199 -7.16 21.64 -2.11
CA PRO A 199 -6.20 20.60 -2.45
C PRO A 199 -5.80 20.61 -3.94
N ASP A 200 -4.54 20.32 -4.23
CA ASP A 200 -4.02 20.16 -5.60
C ASP A 200 -4.42 18.81 -6.22
N VAL A 201 -5.71 18.69 -6.52
CA VAL A 201 -6.31 17.52 -7.16
C VAL A 201 -5.82 17.35 -8.60
N ALA A 202 -5.73 18.45 -9.36
CA ALA A 202 -5.34 18.40 -10.76
C ALA A 202 -3.88 17.94 -10.92
N GLY A 203 -2.96 18.48 -10.11
CA GLY A 203 -1.57 18.05 -10.08
C GLY A 203 -1.40 16.62 -9.59
N ALA A 204 -2.23 16.16 -8.64
CA ALA A 204 -2.24 14.76 -8.20
C ALA A 204 -2.61 13.79 -9.32
N ILE A 205 -3.69 14.05 -10.07
CA ILE A 205 -4.14 13.21 -11.19
C ILE A 205 -3.09 13.20 -12.31
N ALA A 206 -2.57 14.38 -12.68
CA ALA A 206 -1.55 14.50 -13.72
C ALA A 206 -0.27 13.71 -13.38
N ASP A 207 0.18 13.77 -12.13
CA ASP A 207 1.34 13.03 -11.63
C ASP A 207 1.12 11.51 -11.63
N THR A 208 -0.06 11.01 -11.23
CA THR A 208 -0.41 9.58 -11.36
C THR A 208 -0.35 9.14 -12.83
N ALA A 209 -0.98 9.89 -13.74
CA ALA A 209 -0.96 9.58 -15.17
C ALA A 209 0.46 9.59 -15.75
N ALA A 210 1.29 10.55 -15.34
CA ALA A 210 2.70 10.62 -15.73
C ALA A 210 3.49 9.40 -15.26
N LYS A 211 3.35 8.97 -14.00
CA LYS A 211 4.05 7.80 -13.46
C LYS A 211 3.59 6.46 -14.05
N LEU A 212 2.33 6.36 -14.48
CA LEU A 212 1.83 5.16 -15.15
C LEU A 212 2.36 5.01 -16.58
N THR A 213 2.72 6.12 -17.23
CA THR A 213 3.01 6.14 -18.68
C THR A 213 4.42 6.55 -19.07
N GLY A 214 5.08 7.33 -18.23
CA GLY A 214 6.42 7.86 -18.44
C GLY A 214 7.47 7.22 -17.54
N PRO A 215 8.71 7.72 -17.61
CA PRO A 215 9.77 7.30 -16.69
C PRO A 215 9.43 7.71 -15.24
N VAL A 216 9.72 6.83 -14.29
CA VAL A 216 9.57 7.06 -12.84
C VAL A 216 10.92 7.37 -12.20
N LEU A 217 11.97 6.65 -12.59
CA LEU A 217 13.33 6.79 -12.07
C LEU A 217 14.28 7.51 -13.05
N GLY A 218 13.92 7.60 -14.34
CA GLY A 218 14.74 8.22 -15.37
C GLY A 218 15.96 7.37 -15.76
N ASN A 219 15.84 6.04 -15.69
CA ASN A 219 16.93 5.11 -15.98
C ASN A 219 16.42 3.76 -16.50
N ALA A 220 17.32 2.81 -16.75
CA ALA A 220 16.99 1.51 -17.33
C ALA A 220 15.96 0.68 -16.53
N PHE A 221 15.74 0.98 -15.25
CA PHE A 221 14.75 0.29 -14.42
C PHE A 221 13.31 0.70 -14.70
N ASP A 222 13.07 1.77 -15.47
CA ASP A 222 11.72 2.25 -15.82
C ASP A 222 10.85 1.21 -16.54
N VAL A 223 11.47 0.20 -17.17
CA VAL A 223 10.76 -0.95 -17.77
C VAL A 223 9.97 -1.79 -16.74
N ASN A 224 10.21 -1.59 -15.45
CA ASN A 224 9.53 -2.29 -14.36
C ASN A 224 8.37 -1.48 -13.78
N PHE A 225 8.11 -0.27 -14.28
CA PHE A 225 7.15 0.66 -13.70
C PHE A 225 5.93 0.91 -14.60
N GLY A 226 4.82 1.30 -13.98
CA GLY A 226 3.58 1.69 -14.66
C GLY A 226 3.05 0.60 -15.60
N LEU A 227 2.46 1.03 -16.71
CA LEU A 227 1.98 0.13 -17.77
C LEU A 227 3.10 -0.74 -18.35
N SER A 228 4.34 -0.25 -18.39
CA SER A 228 5.50 -1.01 -18.86
C SER A 228 5.76 -2.23 -17.97
N GLY A 229 5.77 -2.03 -16.65
CA GLY A 229 5.92 -3.11 -15.67
C GLY A 229 4.78 -4.14 -15.73
N MET A 230 3.54 -3.70 -15.93
CA MET A 230 2.40 -4.61 -16.07
C MET A 230 2.50 -5.45 -17.35
N ARG A 231 2.83 -4.83 -18.49
CA ARG A 231 3.06 -5.55 -19.76
C ARG A 231 4.22 -6.53 -19.64
N LYS A 232 5.29 -6.16 -18.92
CA LYS A 232 6.41 -7.04 -18.63
C LYS A 232 5.98 -8.26 -17.81
N LEU A 233 5.16 -8.07 -16.77
CA LEU A 233 4.58 -9.17 -15.99
C LEU A 233 3.77 -10.11 -16.89
N ALA A 234 2.83 -9.56 -17.69
CA ALA A 234 2.03 -10.35 -18.62
C ALA A 234 2.90 -11.17 -19.60
N ALA A 235 3.92 -10.54 -20.20
CA ALA A 235 4.82 -11.20 -21.13
C ALA A 235 5.62 -12.34 -20.47
N GLN A 236 6.09 -12.16 -19.23
CA GLN A 236 6.84 -13.20 -18.51
C GLN A 236 5.96 -14.33 -18.01
N LEU A 237 4.67 -14.08 -17.73
CA LEU A 237 3.71 -15.13 -17.42
C LEU A 237 3.34 -15.94 -18.67
N ALA A 238 3.21 -15.29 -19.83
CA ALA A 238 2.86 -15.92 -21.11
C ALA A 238 4.01 -16.74 -21.72
N ASP A 239 5.26 -16.35 -21.46
CA ASP A 239 6.42 -17.02 -22.04
C ASP A 239 6.61 -18.44 -21.46
N THR A 240 6.42 -19.45 -22.31
CA THR A 240 6.57 -20.88 -21.95
C THR A 240 7.88 -21.49 -22.48
N LYS A 241 8.64 -20.74 -23.28
CA LYS A 241 9.80 -21.27 -24.02
C LYS A 241 11.09 -20.58 -23.63
N GLY A 242 11.05 -19.28 -23.38
CA GLY A 242 12.19 -18.45 -23.07
C GLY A 242 12.64 -18.56 -21.61
N LYS A 243 13.88 -18.13 -21.38
CA LYS A 243 14.54 -18.16 -20.06
C LYS A 243 13.96 -17.18 -19.04
N GLN A 244 13.12 -16.24 -19.47
CA GLN A 244 12.50 -15.22 -18.62
C GLN A 244 11.06 -15.59 -18.25
N GLY A 245 10.47 -16.53 -19.00
CA GLY A 245 9.15 -17.07 -18.74
C GLY A 245 9.08 -17.84 -17.44
N TRP A 246 8.07 -17.58 -16.61
CA TRP A 246 7.98 -18.15 -15.25
C TRP A 246 7.97 -19.68 -15.26
N THR A 247 7.30 -20.28 -16.25
CA THR A 247 7.23 -21.75 -16.44
C THR A 247 8.60 -22.41 -16.63
N ARG A 248 9.58 -21.69 -17.20
CA ARG A 248 10.94 -22.18 -17.45
C ARG A 248 11.93 -21.71 -16.39
N ARG A 249 11.74 -20.47 -15.93
CA ARG A 249 12.64 -19.79 -15.00
C ARG A 249 12.55 -20.38 -13.60
N PHE A 250 11.36 -20.81 -13.18
CA PHE A 250 11.13 -21.34 -11.84
C PHE A 250 10.70 -22.81 -11.91
N ALA A 251 11.42 -23.66 -11.17
CA ALA A 251 11.07 -25.08 -11.06
C ALA A 251 9.70 -25.28 -10.39
N ASP A 252 9.39 -24.41 -9.42
CA ASP A 252 8.09 -24.32 -8.77
C ASP A 252 7.65 -22.84 -8.71
N PRO A 253 6.63 -22.43 -9.48
CA PRO A 253 6.12 -21.06 -9.43
C PRO A 253 5.16 -20.81 -8.25
N GLY A 254 4.72 -21.84 -7.51
CA GLY A 254 3.71 -21.73 -6.44
C GLY A 254 3.98 -20.58 -5.46
N PRO A 255 5.17 -20.50 -4.82
CA PRO A 255 5.49 -19.41 -3.90
C PRO A 255 5.45 -18.01 -4.52
N LEU A 256 5.77 -17.87 -5.81
CA LEU A 256 5.67 -16.60 -6.53
C LEU A 256 4.21 -16.24 -6.82
N LEU A 257 3.35 -17.23 -7.07
CA LEU A 257 1.93 -17.04 -7.28
C LEU A 257 1.22 -16.64 -5.98
N ASP A 258 1.57 -17.25 -4.86
CA ASP A 258 1.11 -16.81 -3.54
C ASP A 258 1.55 -15.36 -3.29
N ARG A 259 2.81 -15.04 -3.56
CA ARG A 259 3.33 -13.68 -3.40
C ARG A 259 2.67 -12.68 -4.34
N LEU A 260 2.32 -13.09 -5.56
CA LEU A 260 1.58 -12.27 -6.52
C LEU A 260 0.20 -11.91 -5.95
N SER A 261 -0.50 -12.89 -5.37
CA SER A 261 -1.77 -12.62 -4.68
C SER A 261 -1.59 -11.64 -3.51
N GLU A 262 -0.56 -11.82 -2.69
CA GLU A 262 -0.29 -10.94 -1.55
C GLU A 262 0.00 -9.49 -1.96
N CYS A 263 0.83 -9.29 -2.99
CA CYS A 263 1.17 -7.94 -3.46
C CYS A 263 0.01 -7.22 -4.17
N LEU A 264 -1.02 -7.94 -4.62
CA LEU A 264 -2.20 -7.35 -5.26
C LEU A 264 -3.35 -7.10 -4.27
N GLU A 265 -3.28 -7.64 -3.06
CA GLU A 265 -4.37 -7.56 -2.08
C GLU A 265 -3.97 -7.02 -0.70
N VAL A 266 -2.69 -7.12 -0.32
CA VAL A 266 -2.24 -6.89 1.08
C VAL A 266 -0.98 -6.05 1.18
N GLU A 267 0.14 -6.49 0.60
CA GLU A 267 1.44 -5.84 0.82
C GLU A 267 1.73 -4.80 -0.26
N TYR A 268 2.12 -3.60 0.16
CA TYR A 268 2.37 -2.45 -0.74
C TYR A 268 1.18 -2.05 -1.62
N THR A 269 -0.02 -2.29 -1.10
CA THR A 269 -1.28 -2.03 -1.79
C THR A 269 -2.46 -2.00 -0.81
N ALA A 270 -3.64 -1.71 -1.32
CA ALA A 270 -4.92 -2.09 -0.75
C ALA A 270 -5.64 -3.08 -1.70
N PRO A 271 -6.69 -3.79 -1.25
CA PRO A 271 -7.40 -4.77 -2.07
C PRO A 271 -7.75 -4.29 -3.49
N GLY A 272 -7.58 -5.17 -4.48
CA GLY A 272 -7.74 -4.83 -5.90
C GLY A 272 -6.62 -3.90 -6.41
N ALA A 273 -5.39 -4.15 -5.98
CA ALA A 273 -4.20 -3.38 -6.35
C ALA A 273 -4.35 -1.87 -6.10
N THR A 274 -5.04 -1.44 -5.04
CA THR A 274 -5.31 -0.03 -4.69
C THR A 274 -6.29 0.71 -5.64
N ARG A 275 -6.68 0.10 -6.78
CA ARG A 275 -7.52 0.76 -7.80
C ARG A 275 -8.91 1.14 -7.29
N PRO A 276 -9.62 0.33 -6.47
CA PRO A 276 -10.92 0.73 -5.94
C PRO A 276 -10.86 2.03 -5.14
N LEU A 277 -9.85 2.19 -4.27
CA LEU A 277 -9.69 3.38 -3.45
C LEU A 277 -9.31 4.61 -4.29
N TYR A 278 -8.49 4.44 -5.33
CA TYR A 278 -8.21 5.51 -6.29
C TYR A 278 -9.42 5.88 -7.15
N ALA A 279 -10.28 4.91 -7.49
CA ALA A 279 -11.53 5.19 -8.18
C ALA A 279 -12.50 6.01 -7.30
N ASP A 280 -12.51 5.79 -6.00
CA ASP A 280 -13.30 6.61 -5.08
C ASP A 280 -12.77 8.05 -5.04
N PHE A 281 -11.45 8.24 -5.06
CA PHE A 281 -10.84 9.58 -5.23
C PHE A 281 -11.26 10.26 -6.54
N LEU A 282 -11.22 9.54 -7.66
CA LEU A 282 -11.64 10.06 -8.95
C LEU A 282 -13.14 10.42 -8.94
N ALA A 283 -13.98 9.60 -8.31
CA ALA A 283 -15.41 9.90 -8.18
C ALA A 283 -15.66 11.15 -7.32
N GLU A 284 -14.98 11.28 -6.19
CA GLU A 284 -15.05 12.47 -5.31
C GLU A 284 -14.60 13.75 -6.03
N THR A 285 -13.74 13.64 -7.03
CA THR A 285 -13.17 14.78 -7.77
C THR A 285 -13.85 15.02 -9.12
N GLY A 286 -15.02 14.41 -9.35
CA GLY A 286 -15.83 14.62 -10.56
C GLY A 286 -15.38 13.86 -11.80
N ARG A 287 -14.45 12.89 -11.67
CA ARG A 287 -13.92 12.05 -12.76
C ARG A 287 -14.65 10.70 -12.82
N ALA A 288 -15.99 10.72 -12.91
CA ALA A 288 -16.83 9.53 -12.78
C ALA A 288 -16.54 8.43 -13.81
N GLU A 289 -16.21 8.80 -15.05
CA GLU A 289 -15.89 7.83 -16.11
C GLU A 289 -14.58 7.10 -15.83
N ALA A 290 -13.52 7.84 -15.49
CA ALA A 290 -12.24 7.26 -15.09
C ALA A 290 -12.40 6.38 -13.83
N ALA A 291 -13.20 6.84 -12.85
CA ALA A 291 -13.52 6.07 -11.66
C ALA A 291 -14.17 4.72 -12.00
N ALA A 292 -15.13 4.68 -12.94
CA ALA A 292 -15.76 3.43 -13.35
C ALA A 292 -14.74 2.44 -13.94
N VAL A 293 -13.84 2.91 -14.82
CA VAL A 293 -12.79 2.08 -15.41
C VAL A 293 -11.82 1.55 -14.35
N TYR A 294 -11.40 2.38 -13.39
CA TYR A 294 -10.51 1.92 -12.33
C TYR A 294 -11.19 0.97 -11.33
N ARG A 295 -12.51 1.09 -11.08
CA ARG A 295 -13.24 0.05 -10.33
C ARG A 295 -13.23 -1.29 -11.07
N GLU A 296 -13.43 -1.27 -12.38
CA GLU A 296 -13.34 -2.46 -13.22
C GLU A 296 -11.93 -3.07 -13.18
N ALA A 297 -10.89 -2.24 -13.34
CA ALA A 297 -9.49 -2.64 -13.24
C ALA A 297 -9.17 -3.29 -11.89
N GLY A 298 -9.63 -2.69 -10.79
CA GLY A 298 -9.48 -3.25 -9.45
C GLY A 298 -10.14 -4.63 -9.31
N GLY A 299 -11.34 -4.79 -9.86
CA GLY A 299 -12.02 -6.09 -9.93
C GLY A 299 -11.23 -7.13 -10.73
N GLN A 300 -10.61 -6.73 -11.84
CA GLN A 300 -9.75 -7.62 -12.64
C GLN A 300 -8.47 -8.01 -11.88
N TRP A 301 -7.80 -7.06 -11.22
CA TRP A 301 -6.63 -7.35 -10.39
C TRP A 301 -6.95 -8.30 -9.24
N SER A 302 -8.11 -8.15 -8.59
CA SER A 302 -8.55 -9.13 -7.57
C SER A 302 -8.83 -10.51 -8.17
N ARG A 303 -9.35 -10.60 -9.41
CA ARG A 303 -9.47 -11.89 -10.09
C ARG A 303 -8.11 -12.53 -10.36
N VAL A 304 -7.11 -11.75 -10.80
CA VAL A 304 -5.73 -12.21 -10.96
C VAL A 304 -5.18 -12.73 -9.62
N ALA A 305 -5.36 -11.98 -8.53
CA ALA A 305 -4.89 -12.38 -7.21
C ALA A 305 -5.52 -13.70 -6.75
N VAL A 306 -6.85 -13.86 -6.91
CA VAL A 306 -7.56 -15.11 -6.57
C VAL A 306 -7.06 -16.27 -7.42
N ALA A 307 -6.87 -16.09 -8.72
CA ALA A 307 -6.37 -17.12 -9.61
C ALA A 307 -4.92 -17.51 -9.28
N ALA A 308 -4.08 -16.53 -8.92
CA ALA A 308 -2.70 -16.76 -8.48
C ALA A 308 -2.66 -17.56 -7.17
N ALA A 309 -3.47 -17.20 -6.17
CA ALA A 309 -3.60 -17.98 -4.93
C ALA A 309 -4.18 -19.39 -5.13
N ALA A 310 -4.89 -19.61 -6.24
CA ALA A 310 -5.34 -20.95 -6.66
C ALA A 310 -4.28 -21.70 -7.50
N HIS A 311 -3.08 -21.13 -7.64
CA HIS A 311 -1.95 -21.65 -8.41
C HIS A 311 -2.31 -21.93 -9.87
N THR A 312 -3.15 -21.07 -10.46
CA THR A 312 -3.52 -21.12 -11.88
C THR A 312 -2.25 -21.06 -12.74
N PRO A 313 -2.13 -21.85 -13.82
CA PRO A 313 -0.93 -21.86 -14.67
C PRO A 313 -0.55 -20.47 -15.17
N PRO A 314 0.76 -20.11 -15.23
CA PRO A 314 1.20 -18.78 -15.63
C PRO A 314 0.63 -18.28 -16.98
N PRO A 315 0.50 -19.09 -18.05
CA PRO A 315 -0.06 -18.60 -19.31
C PRO A 315 -1.53 -18.18 -19.22
N GLU A 316 -2.33 -18.82 -18.36
CA GLU A 316 -3.73 -18.44 -18.13
C GLU A 316 -3.81 -17.14 -17.32
N LEU A 317 -2.97 -16.99 -16.30
CA LEU A 317 -2.82 -15.73 -15.57
C LEU A 317 -2.37 -14.58 -16.47
N ALA A 318 -1.52 -14.86 -17.45
CA ALA A 318 -1.02 -13.86 -18.40
C ALA A 318 -2.17 -13.19 -19.17
N ALA A 319 -3.16 -13.97 -19.62
CA ALA A 319 -4.34 -13.43 -20.28
C ALA A 319 -5.14 -12.50 -19.35
N MET A 320 -5.33 -12.90 -18.09
CA MET A 320 -6.02 -12.08 -17.10
C MET A 320 -5.26 -10.77 -16.79
N VAL A 321 -3.93 -10.82 -16.71
CA VAL A 321 -3.10 -9.62 -16.54
C VAL A 321 -3.17 -8.74 -17.80
N ALA A 322 -3.22 -9.31 -18.99
CA ALA A 322 -3.39 -8.54 -20.23
C ALA A 322 -4.74 -7.79 -20.26
N ASP A 323 -5.83 -8.41 -19.81
CA ASP A 323 -7.12 -7.73 -19.66
C ASP A 323 -7.03 -6.57 -18.66
N ALA A 324 -6.30 -6.76 -17.55
CA ALA A 324 -6.07 -5.68 -16.59
C ALA A 324 -5.30 -4.52 -17.22
N VAL A 325 -4.27 -4.81 -18.02
CA VAL A 325 -3.50 -3.79 -18.75
C VAL A 325 -4.39 -2.98 -19.71
N LEU A 326 -5.32 -3.61 -20.42
CA LEU A 326 -6.25 -2.89 -21.31
C LEU A 326 -7.15 -1.93 -20.53
N LEU A 327 -7.61 -2.32 -19.34
CA LEU A 327 -8.38 -1.43 -18.46
C LEU A 327 -7.53 -0.26 -17.94
N GLU A 328 -6.27 -0.52 -17.60
CA GLU A 328 -5.33 0.50 -17.14
C GLU A 328 -5.00 1.52 -18.23
N GLU A 329 -4.81 1.05 -19.48
CA GLU A 329 -4.61 1.91 -20.65
C GLU A 329 -5.82 2.82 -20.92
N ARG A 330 -7.04 2.26 -20.83
CA ARG A 330 -8.28 3.04 -20.91
C ARG A 330 -8.39 4.05 -19.79
N GLY A 331 -8.08 3.65 -18.55
CA GLY A 331 -8.14 4.51 -17.37
C GLY A 331 -7.20 5.70 -17.52
N VAL A 332 -5.95 5.46 -17.91
CA VAL A 332 -4.93 6.49 -18.17
C VAL A 332 -5.37 7.47 -19.24
N ALA A 333 -6.01 7.00 -20.32
CA ALA A 333 -6.50 7.88 -21.39
C ALA A 333 -7.55 8.87 -20.87
N LEU A 334 -8.33 8.51 -19.84
CA LEU A 334 -9.33 9.37 -19.20
C LEU A 334 -8.77 10.31 -18.13
N LEU A 335 -7.51 10.10 -17.70
CA LEU A 335 -6.82 10.99 -16.75
C LEU A 335 -6.13 12.17 -17.43
N ARG A 336 -5.83 12.06 -18.72
CA ARG A 336 -5.20 13.10 -19.55
C ARG A 336 -6.24 14.04 -20.12
#